data_AF-A0A7C3C5G8-F1
#
_entry.id   AF-A0A7C3C5G8-F1
#
_cell.length_a   1.000
_cell.length_b   1.000
_cell.length_c   1.000
_cell.angle_alpha   90.00
_cell.angle_beta   90.00
_cell.angle_gamma   90.00
#
_symmetry.space_group_name_H-M   'P 1'
#
loop_
_entity.id
_entity.type
_entity.pdbx_description
1 polymer ?
#
loop_
_entity_poly.entity_id
_entity_poly.type
_entity_poly.pdbx_seq_one_letter_code
_entity_poly.pdbx_strand_id
1 'polypeptide(L)' 'MSNTTLVKTIFIDAPPQAVWEYLTNKDKLGEWFHPADVSLEENGDYALMGDKG' A
#
# COMPACT_ATOMS: atom_id res chain seq x y z
N MET A 1 -22.15 8.67 -15.98
CA MET A 1 -21.13 8.65 -14.91
C MET A 1 -19.80 8.96 -15.55
N SER A 2 -19.18 10.11 -15.30
CA SER A 2 -17.83 10.40 -15.76
C SER A 2 -16.83 9.89 -14.72
N ASN A 3 -15.90 9.04 -15.15
CA ASN A 3 -14.80 8.61 -14.28
C ASN A 3 -13.83 9.77 -14.08
N THR A 4 -13.53 10.09 -12.82
CA THR A 4 -12.49 11.06 -12.48
C THR A 4 -11.25 10.29 -12.05
N THR A 5 -10.13 10.53 -12.72
CA THR A 5 -8.86 9.85 -12.43
C THR A 5 -7.90 10.82 -11.75
N LEU A 6 -7.30 10.39 -10.64
CA LEU A 6 -6.19 11.10 -10.00
C LEU A 6 -4.88 10.38 -10.30
N VAL A 7 -3.90 11.09 -10.86
CA VAL A 7 -2.57 10.55 -11.17
C VAL A 7 -1.51 11.35 -10.39
N LYS A 8 -0.61 10.65 -9.71
CA LYS A 8 0.55 11.23 -9.02
C LYS A 8 1.80 10.44 -9.39
N THR A 9 2.89 11.14 -9.67
CA THR A 9 4.21 10.56 -9.94
C THR A 9 5.22 11.15 -8.97
N ILE A 10 6.03 10.30 -8.35
CA ILE A 10 7.12 10.70 -7.45
C ILE A 10 8.38 9.94 -7.83
N PHE A 11 9.54 10.48 -7.45
CA PHE A 11 10.83 9.82 -7.60
C PHE A 11 11.35 9.43 -6.21
N ILE A 12 11.72 8.16 -6.06
CA ILE A 12 12.24 7.61 -4.80
C ILE A 12 13.67 7.15 -5.07
N ASP A 13 14.63 7.69 -4.31
CA ASP A 13 16.03 7.28 -4.37
C ASP A 13 16.25 6.00 -3.54
N ALA A 14 15.71 4.89 -4.05
CA ALA A 14 15.84 3.57 -3.44
C ALA A 14 15.80 2.47 -4.52
N PRO A 15 16.39 1.29 -4.26
CA PRO A 15 16.23 0.14 -5.15
C PRO A 15 14.75 -0.23 -5.31
N PRO A 16 14.31 -0.66 -6.51
CA PRO A 16 12.92 -1.05 -6.75
C PRO A 16 12.40 -2.13 -5.78
N GLN A 17 13.26 -3.04 -5.34
CA GLN A 17 12.92 -4.10 -4.39
C GLN A 17 12.55 -3.53 -3.02
N ALA A 18 13.28 -2.51 -2.56
CA ALA A 18 12.97 -1.84 -1.30
C ALA A 18 11.63 -1.11 -1.41
N VAL A 19 11.37 -0.43 -2.54
CA VAL A 19 10.05 0.19 -2.78
C VAL A 19 8.95 -0.86 -2.76
N TRP A 20 9.14 -2.00 -3.43
CA TRP A 20 8.15 -3.08 -3.46
C TRP A 20 7.83 -3.64 -2.08
N GLU A 21 8.83 -3.79 -1.20
CA GLU A 21 8.60 -4.20 0.19
C GLU A 21 7.70 -3.19 0.94
N TYR A 22 7.88 -1.89 0.73
CA TYR A 22 6.99 -0.86 1.32
C TYR A 22 5.58 -0.82 0.72
N LEU A 23 5.38 -1.45 -0.44
CA LEU A 23 4.07 -1.58 -1.08
C LEU A 23 3.34 -2.88 -0.71
N THR A 24 4.04 -3.91 -0.22
CA THR A 24 3.47 -5.26 -0.06
C THR A 24 3.65 -5.85 1.33
N ASN A 25 4.70 -5.50 2.07
CA ASN A 25 4.92 -6.03 3.41
C ASN A 25 4.00 -5.34 4.42
N LYS A 26 3.24 -6.11 5.20
CA LYS A 26 2.27 -5.58 6.17
C LYS A 26 2.84 -4.59 7.18
N ASP A 27 4.05 -4.85 7.67
CA ASP A 27 4.68 -4.07 8.73
C ASP A 27 5.21 -2.73 8.17
N LYS A 28 5.56 -2.69 6.88
CA LYS A 28 6.09 -1.49 6.20
C LYS A 28 5.01 -0.66 5.52
N LEU A 29 3.97 -1.30 4.98
CA LEU A 29 2.86 -0.63 4.33
C LEU A 29 2.11 0.29 5.31
N GLY A 30 1.93 -0.17 6.55
CA GLY A 30 1.29 0.60 7.62
C GLY A 30 2.05 1.85 8.08
N GLU A 31 3.30 2.05 7.67
CA GLU A 31 4.06 3.26 8.03
C GLU A 31 3.61 4.51 7.28
N TRP A 32 3.03 4.35 6.08
CA TRP A 32 2.66 5.47 5.21
C TRP A 32 1.26 5.35 4.61
N PHE A 33 0.61 4.20 4.78
CA PHE A 33 -0.77 3.93 4.41
C PHE A 33 -1.55 3.35 5.61
N HIS A 34 -2.67 2.67 5.38
CA HIS A 34 -3.42 1.97 6.42
C HIS A 34 -2.66 0.74 6.94
N PRO A 35 -2.74 0.44 8.25
CA PRO A 35 -2.23 -0.80 8.81
C PRO A 35 -2.82 -2.03 8.11
N ALA A 36 -1.94 -2.97 7.75
CA ALA A 36 -2.31 -4.26 7.19
C ALA A 36 -2.00 -5.37 8.19
N ASP A 37 -2.85 -6.39 8.24
CA ASP A 37 -2.70 -7.59 9.07
C ASP A 37 -1.91 -8.70 8.36
N VAL A 38 -1.92 -8.70 7.03
CA VAL A 38 -1.20 -9.63 6.17
C VAL A 38 -0.46 -8.89 5.06
N SER A 39 0.66 -9.46 4.61
CA SER A 39 1.37 -8.93 3.44
C SER A 39 0.51 -9.16 2.20
N LEU A 40 0.56 -8.22 1.25
CA LEU A 40 -0.19 -8.33 0.01
C LEU A 40 0.41 -9.41 -0.88
N GLU A 41 -0.45 -10.29 -1.36
CA GLU A 41 -0.13 -11.35 -2.31
C GLU A 41 -1.11 -11.31 -3.48
N GLU A 42 -0.72 -11.86 -4.62
CA GLU A 42 -1.57 -11.91 -5.80
C GLU A 42 -2.82 -12.75 -5.50
N ASN A 43 -4.01 -12.16 -5.70
CA ASN A 43 -5.30 -12.76 -5.37
C ASN A 43 -5.49 -13.10 -3.88
N GLY A 44 -4.66 -12.54 -2.99
CA GLY A 44 -4.79 -12.69 -1.54
C GLY A 44 -5.93 -11.85 -0.97
N ASP A 45 -6.53 -12.34 0.12
CA ASP A 45 -7.51 -11.58 0.88
C ASP A 45 -6.83 -10.38 1.57
N TYR A 46 -7.56 -9.27 1.70
CA TYR A 46 -7.10 -8.07 2.41
C TYR A 46 -8.26 -7.40 3.14
N ALA A 47 -7.94 -6.66 4.20
CA ALA A 47 -8.90 -5.89 4.96
C ALA A 47 -8.37 -4.48 5.23
N LEU A 48 -9.24 -3.48 5.06
CA LEU A 48 -8.97 -2.14 5.56
C LEU A 48 -9.34 -2.10 7.04
N MET A 49 -8.33 -2.16 7.89
CA MET A 49 -8.50 -2.02 9.32
C MET A 49 -8.76 -0.54 9.63
N GLY A 50 -10.00 -0.22 10.02
CA GLY A 50 -10.32 1.11 10.54
C GLY A 50 -9.72 1.29 11.93
N ASP A 51 -9.28 2.51 12.26
CA ASP A 51 -9.10 2.87 13.66
C ASP A 51 -10.43 2.68 14.36
N LYS A 52 -10.44 1.88 15.43
CA LYS A 52 -11.55 1.90 16.38
C LYS A 52 -11.58 3.30 16.96
N GLY A 53 -12.55 4.11 16.50
CA GLY A 53 -12.98 5.30 17.22
C GLY A 53 -13.39 4.97 18.65
#